data_AF-A0A0K9NMI7-F1
#
_entry.id   AF-A0A0K9NMI7-F1
#
_cell.length_a   1.000
_cell.length_b   1.000
_cell.length_c   1.000
_cell.angle_alpha   90.00
_cell.angle_beta   90.00
_cell.angle_gamma   90.00
#
_symmetry.space_group_name_H-M   'P 1'
#
loop_
_entity.id
_entity.type
_entity.pdbx_description
1 polymer ?
#
loop_
_entity_poly.entity_id
_entity_poly.type
_entity_poly.pdbx_seq_one_letter_code
_entity_poly.pdbx_strand_id
1 'polypeptide(L)'
;VLVGLAEELASSRIMVGKRSINAEYMHSYLLSRLEGFSEKLKQQIKGVDLIKFKEVSLSWIGMAKVMGSFDGWSRGVSMSPEYDGFSTKFSTTLRLKPGRYEIKYLVDEAWHLSPELPTVGEDLMENNILIV
;
A
#
# COMPACT_ATOMS: atom_id res chain seq x y z
N VAL A 1 18.63 6.41 -1.90
CA VAL A 1 18.93 5.44 -2.99
C VAL A 1 18.80 6.10 -4.37
N LEU A 2 17.66 6.72 -4.71
CA LEU A 2 17.50 7.45 -6.00
C LEU A 2 18.48 8.62 -6.19
N VAL A 3 18.74 9.38 -5.13
CA VAL A 3 19.69 10.52 -5.16
C VAL A 3 21.12 10.06 -5.43
N GLY A 4 21.59 9.00 -4.78
CA GLY A 4 22.94 8.46 -5.02
C GLY A 4 23.13 7.88 -6.43
N LEU A 5 22.08 7.33 -7.05
CA LEU A 5 22.12 6.86 -8.43
C LEU A 5 22.09 8.02 -9.44
N ALA A 6 21.37 9.11 -9.14
CA ALA A 6 21.40 10.32 -9.95
C ALA A 6 22.77 11.01 -9.91
N GLU A 7 23.42 11.02 -8.74
CA GLU A 7 24.79 11.51 -8.57
C GLU A 7 25.82 10.64 -9.29
N GLU A 8 25.65 9.31 -9.31
CA GLU A 8 26.52 8.39 -10.04
C GLU A 8 26.36 8.52 -11.56
N LEU A 9 25.14 8.78 -12.05
CA LEU A 9 24.85 9.11 -13.45
C LEU A 9 25.47 10.45 -13.87
N ALA A 10 25.37 11.48 -13.03
CA ALA A 10 25.97 12.79 -13.28
C ALA A 10 27.51 12.76 -13.22
N SER A 11 28.09 11.87 -12.41
CA SER A 11 29.54 11.71 -12.24
C SER A 11 30.19 10.85 -13.32
N SER A 12 29.41 10.07 -14.07
CA SER A 12 29.90 9.34 -15.23
C SER A 12 30.22 10.31 -16.37
N ARG A 13 31.47 10.80 -16.39
CA ARG A 13 32.01 11.69 -17.43
C ARG A 13 31.63 11.18 -18.82
N ILE A 14 30.70 11.87 -19.46
CA ILE A 14 30.59 11.87 -20.92
C ILE A 14 31.86 12.54 -21.41
N MET A 15 32.83 11.75 -21.89
CA MET A 15 34.00 12.29 -22.56
C MET A 15 33.55 12.88 -23.90
N VAL A 16 33.11 14.14 -23.87
CA VAL A 16 32.85 14.95 -25.06
C VAL A 16 34.21 15.29 -25.66
N GLY A 17 34.76 14.34 -26.42
CA GLY A 17 36.13 14.38 -26.88
C GLY A 17 36.37 13.44 -28.05
N LYS A 18 35.73 13.72 -29.19
CA LYS A 18 36.24 13.45 -30.53
C LYS A 18 36.87 12.06 -30.76
N ARG A 19 36.04 11.01 -30.71
CA ARG A 19 36.19 9.73 -31.44
C ARG A 19 34.80 9.10 -31.40
N SER A 20 34.24 8.76 -32.56
CA SER A 20 32.88 8.19 -32.67
C SER A 20 32.80 6.95 -31.78
N ILE A 21 32.13 7.08 -30.64
CA ILE A 21 31.83 5.94 -29.78
C ILE A 21 30.87 5.08 -30.61
N ASN A 22 31.33 3.92 -31.06
CA ASN A 22 30.54 3.00 -31.87
C ASN A 22 29.19 2.78 -31.18
N ALA A 23 28.09 3.00 -31.90
CA ALA A 23 26.74 2.93 -31.36
C ALA A 23 26.46 1.57 -30.66
N GLU A 24 27.12 0.50 -31.11
CA GLU A 24 27.10 -0.84 -30.49
C GLU A 24 27.67 -0.86 -29.06
N TYR A 25 28.73 -0.10 -28.77
CA TYR A 25 29.31 0.00 -27.42
C TYR A 25 28.39 0.76 -26.47
N MET A 26 27.74 1.83 -26.95
CA MET A 26 26.74 2.55 -26.16
C MET A 26 25.51 1.68 -25.87
N HIS A 27 25.06 0.89 -26.84
CA HIS A 27 23.92 0.00 -26.67
C HIS A 27 24.20 -1.11 -25.65
N SER A 28 25.33 -1.81 -25.80
CA SER A 28 25.71 -2.89 -24.88
C SER A 28 25.94 -2.38 -23.45
N TYR A 29 26.52 -1.19 -23.31
CA TYR A 29 26.71 -0.57 -22.00
C TYR A 29 25.38 -0.25 -21.31
N LEU A 30 24.47 0.44 -22.01
CA LEU A 30 23.15 0.78 -21.48
C LEU A 30 22.33 -0.48 -21.16
N LEU A 31 22.41 -1.51 -21.99
CA LEU A 31 21.75 -2.79 -21.75
C LEU A 31 22.25 -3.43 -20.45
N SER A 32 23.57 -3.54 -20.25
CA SER A 32 24.13 -4.12 -19.01
C SER A 32 23.74 -3.33 -17.75
N ARG A 33 23.62 -1.99 -17.87
CA ARG A 33 23.16 -1.13 -16.77
C ARG A 33 21.69 -1.37 -16.45
N LEU A 34 20.85 -1.49 -17.47
CA LEU A 34 19.42 -1.78 -17.31
C LEU A 34 19.20 -3.17 -16.68
N GLU A 35 19.95 -4.18 -17.13
CA GLU A 35 19.90 -5.54 -16.58
C GLU A 35 20.35 -5.55 -15.11
N GLY A 36 21.46 -4.90 -14.78
CA GLY A 36 21.92 -4.78 -13.39
C GLY A 36 20.94 -4.04 -12.48
N PHE A 37 20.20 -3.06 -13.02
CA PHE A 37 19.12 -2.39 -12.31
C PHE A 37 17.91 -3.33 -12.08
N SER A 38 17.50 -4.05 -13.13
CA SER A 38 16.41 -5.03 -13.06
C SER A 38 16.71 -6.13 -12.03
N GLU A 39 17.93 -6.66 -11.99
CA GLU A 39 18.32 -7.67 -11.00
C GLU A 39 18.31 -7.13 -9.57
N LYS A 40 18.78 -5.89 -9.35
CA LYS A 40 18.66 -5.24 -8.03
C LYS A 40 17.21 -5.07 -7.60
N LEU A 41 16.32 -4.65 -8.51
CA LEU A 41 14.89 -4.55 -8.22
C LEU A 41 14.28 -5.90 -7.89
N LYS A 42 14.54 -6.94 -8.70
CA LYS A 42 14.08 -8.31 -8.43
C LYS A 42 14.53 -8.78 -7.05
N GLN A 43 15.78 -8.50 -6.68
CA GLN A 43 16.32 -8.90 -5.39
C GLN A 43 15.70 -8.13 -4.21
N GLN A 44 15.39 -6.84 -4.38
CA GLN A 44 14.67 -6.06 -3.37
C GLN A 44 13.21 -6.47 -3.22
N ILE A 45 12.58 -6.97 -4.28
CA ILE A 45 11.19 -7.45 -4.28
C ILE A 45 11.10 -8.93 -3.86
N LYS A 46 12.22 -9.66 -3.84
CA LYS A 46 12.31 -11.07 -3.43
C LYS A 46 11.88 -11.24 -1.97
N GLY A 47 10.62 -11.59 -1.77
CA GLY A 47 9.99 -11.72 -0.45
C GLY A 47 8.68 -10.93 -0.32
N VAL A 48 8.47 -9.92 -1.15
CA VAL A 48 7.17 -9.23 -1.26
C VAL A 48 6.09 -10.18 -1.74
N ASP A 49 6.42 -11.10 -2.66
CA ASP A 49 5.50 -12.14 -3.14
C ASP A 49 5.12 -13.17 -2.07
N LEU A 50 5.91 -13.29 -1.00
CA LEU A 50 5.57 -14.15 0.15
C LEU A 50 4.51 -13.51 1.05
N ILE A 51 4.30 -12.20 0.94
CA ILE A 51 3.29 -11.47 1.71
C ILE A 51 1.93 -11.71 1.07
N LYS A 52 1.31 -12.82 1.44
CA LYS A 52 -0.06 -13.14 1.04
C LYS A 52 -1.03 -12.22 1.77
N PHE A 53 -1.98 -11.67 1.01
CA PHE A 53 -3.12 -10.96 1.60
C PHE A 53 -3.95 -11.92 2.46
N LYS A 54 -4.45 -11.42 3.57
CA LYS A 54 -5.44 -12.08 4.42
C LYS A 54 -6.78 -11.37 4.28
N GLU A 55 -7.84 -12.17 4.37
CA GLU A 55 -9.21 -11.69 4.38
C GLU A 55 -9.64 -11.46 5.84
N VAL A 56 -10.12 -10.27 6.12
CA VAL A 56 -10.63 -9.89 7.44
C VAL A 56 -12.04 -9.36 7.28
N SER A 57 -12.99 -10.07 7.88
CA SER A 57 -14.40 -9.70 7.87
C SER A 57 -14.67 -8.71 9.00
N LEU A 58 -15.27 -7.58 8.64
CA LEU A 58 -15.74 -6.55 9.56
C LEU A 58 -17.24 -6.43 9.43
N SER A 59 -17.90 -6.06 10.52
CA SER A 59 -19.34 -5.83 10.51
C SER A 59 -19.76 -4.64 11.33
N TRP A 60 -20.92 -4.09 10.97
CA TRP A 60 -21.55 -2.96 11.62
C TRP A 60 -23.08 -3.12 11.59
N ILE A 61 -23.80 -2.44 12.49
CA ILE A 61 -25.26 -2.39 12.47
C ILE A 61 -25.70 -1.10 11.77
N GLY A 62 -26.37 -1.24 10.63
CA GLY A 62 -26.74 -0.11 9.78
C GLY A 62 -25.76 0.19 8.65
N MET A 63 -26.15 1.06 7.73
CA MET A 63 -25.36 1.41 6.53
C MET A 63 -24.06 2.09 6.95
N ALA A 64 -22.93 1.43 6.67
CA ALA A 64 -21.63 1.92 7.10
C ALA A 64 -20.58 1.76 6.01
N LYS A 65 -19.54 2.57 6.14
CA LYS A 65 -18.33 2.51 5.33
C LYS A 65 -17.11 2.45 6.24
N VAL A 66 -16.21 1.51 5.97
CA VAL A 66 -14.93 1.41 6.71
C VAL A 66 -13.90 2.28 6.03
N MET A 67 -13.34 3.23 6.76
CA MET A 67 -12.20 4.05 6.35
C MET A 67 -10.96 3.58 7.13
N GLY A 68 -9.77 3.75 6.56
CA GLY A 68 -8.56 3.43 7.33
C GLY A 68 -7.25 3.68 6.63
N SER A 69 -6.16 3.38 7.33
CA SER A 69 -4.80 3.58 6.83
C SER A 69 -4.43 2.66 5.66
N PHE A 70 -5.20 1.59 5.41
CA PHE A 70 -4.97 0.65 4.31
C PHE A 70 -5.06 1.29 2.91
N ASP A 71 -5.76 2.42 2.77
CA ASP A 71 -5.82 3.21 1.55
C ASP A 71 -5.47 4.69 1.77
N GLY A 72 -4.81 4.99 2.90
CA GLY A 72 -4.45 6.35 3.29
C GLY A 72 -5.65 7.25 3.60
N TRP A 73 -6.72 6.69 4.18
CA TRP A 73 -7.93 7.44 4.59
C TRP A 73 -8.65 8.14 3.44
N SER A 74 -8.60 7.56 2.23
CA SER A 74 -9.08 8.25 1.03
C SER A 74 -10.46 7.78 0.58
N ARG A 75 -10.58 6.50 0.18
CA ARG A 75 -11.80 5.97 -0.43
C ARG A 75 -12.61 5.14 0.52
N GLY A 76 -12.00 4.33 1.39
CA GLY A 76 -12.67 3.35 2.23
C GLY A 76 -13.46 2.29 1.45
N VAL A 77 -14.19 1.45 2.18
CA VAL A 77 -14.96 0.32 1.66
C VAL A 77 -16.37 0.33 2.23
N SER A 78 -17.37 0.42 1.36
CA SER A 78 -18.78 0.34 1.77
C SER A 78 -19.13 -1.09 2.19
N MET A 79 -19.91 -1.21 3.26
CA MET A 79 -20.43 -2.49 3.70
C MET A 79 -21.67 -2.89 2.92
N SER A 80 -21.86 -4.19 2.74
CA SER A 80 -23.04 -4.77 2.11
C SER A 80 -24.02 -5.27 3.18
N PRO A 81 -25.34 -5.13 2.97
CA PRO A 81 -26.32 -5.65 3.90
C PRO A 81 -26.29 -7.18 3.89
N GLU A 82 -26.37 -7.76 5.08
CA GLU A 82 -26.47 -9.16 5.38
C GLU A 82 -27.69 -9.36 6.29
N TYR A 83 -28.70 -10.06 5.77
CA TYR A 83 -29.97 -10.26 6.47
C TYR A 83 -29.91 -11.57 7.25
N ASP A 84 -29.94 -11.50 8.58
CA ASP A 84 -29.92 -12.67 9.47
C ASP A 84 -31.32 -13.11 9.93
N GLY A 85 -32.38 -12.45 9.45
CA GLY A 85 -33.77 -12.73 9.84
C GLY A 85 -34.30 -11.89 10.99
N PHE A 86 -33.44 -11.26 11.80
CA PHE A 86 -33.81 -10.45 12.96
C PHE A 86 -33.37 -9.00 12.82
N SER A 87 -32.22 -8.76 12.18
CA SER A 87 -31.64 -7.45 11.97
C SER A 87 -30.92 -7.37 10.63
N THR A 88 -30.75 -6.15 10.11
CA THR A 88 -29.86 -5.91 8.96
C THR A 88 -28.48 -5.58 9.49
N LYS A 89 -27.63 -6.61 9.55
CA LYS A 89 -26.21 -6.43 9.79
C LYS A 89 -25.55 -6.03 8.48
N PHE A 90 -24.56 -5.16 8.52
CA PHE A 90 -23.77 -4.81 7.35
C PHE A 90 -22.38 -5.41 7.53
N SER A 91 -21.85 -6.06 6.50
CA SER A 91 -20.54 -6.70 6.55
C SER A 91 -19.70 -6.36 5.33
N THR A 92 -18.38 -6.45 5.50
CA THR A 92 -17.42 -6.33 4.40
C THR A 92 -16.19 -7.17 4.68
N THR A 93 -15.53 -7.63 3.63
CA THR A 93 -14.28 -8.39 3.72
C THR A 93 -13.15 -7.57 3.13
N LEU A 94 -12.21 -7.17 3.99
CA LEU A 94 -11.01 -6.45 3.59
C LEU A 94 -9.89 -7.45 3.24
N ARG A 95 -9.23 -7.25 2.09
CA ARG A 95 -8.04 -8.03 1.69
C ARG A 95 -6.79 -7.22 2.01
N LEU A 96 -6.20 -7.47 3.16
CA LEU A 96 -5.10 -6.68 3.71
C LEU A 96 -3.82 -7.51 3.80
N LYS A 97 -2.66 -6.85 3.67
CA LYS A 97 -1.38 -7.50 3.99
C LYS A 97 -1.28 -7.65 5.52
N PRO A 98 -0.53 -8.63 6.05
CA PRO A 98 -0.26 -8.69 7.48
C PRO A 98 0.33 -7.38 7.98
N GLY A 99 -0.19 -6.87 9.09
CA GLY A 99 0.20 -5.55 9.58
C GLY A 99 -0.79 -4.95 10.58
N ARG A 100 -0.43 -3.77 11.07
CA ARG A 100 -1.27 -2.95 11.95
C ARG A 100 -1.90 -1.82 11.14
N TYR A 101 -3.23 -1.76 11.16
CA TYR A 101 -4.02 -0.75 10.48
C TYR A 101 -4.83 0.04 11.48
N GLU A 102 -5.04 1.31 11.18
CA GLU A 102 -6.00 2.16 11.88
C GLU A 102 -7.25 2.27 11.01
N ILE A 103 -8.42 2.06 11.61
CA ILE A 103 -9.70 2.12 10.91
C ILE A 103 -10.73 2.92 11.71
N LYS A 104 -11.74 3.43 11.01
CA LYS A 104 -12.92 4.07 11.59
C LYS A 104 -14.13 3.82 10.71
N TYR A 105 -15.32 3.84 11.31
CA TYR A 105 -16.57 3.61 10.60
C TYR A 105 -17.21 4.96 10.31
N LEU A 106 -17.60 5.19 9.06
CA LEU A 106 -18.41 6.33 8.65
C LEU A 106 -19.84 5.83 8.48
N VAL A 107 -20.73 6.28 9.36
CA VAL A 107 -22.14 5.89 9.44
C VAL A 107 -22.95 7.17 9.39
N ASP A 108 -23.80 7.34 8.39
CA ASP A 108 -24.61 8.56 8.20
C ASP A 108 -23.79 9.86 8.35
N GLU A 109 -22.61 9.92 7.73
CA GLU A 109 -21.65 11.03 7.77
C GLU A 109 -20.99 11.31 9.14
N ALA A 110 -21.29 10.51 10.16
CA ALA A 110 -20.68 10.56 11.48
C ALA A 110 -19.58 9.50 11.64
N TRP A 111 -18.55 9.85 12.42
CA TRP A 111 -17.44 8.95 12.72
C TRP A 111 -17.72 8.10 13.94
N HIS A 112 -17.60 6.78 13.78
CA HIS A 112 -17.86 5.80 14.83
C HIS A 112 -16.68 4.84 15.01
N LEU A 113 -16.51 4.39 16.24
CA LEU A 113 -15.57 3.35 16.62
C LEU A 113 -16.32 2.05 16.91
N SER A 114 -15.75 0.94 16.50
CA SER A 114 -16.22 -0.38 16.92
C SER A 114 -15.90 -0.60 18.40
N PRO A 115 -16.88 -1.04 19.22
CA PRO A 115 -16.65 -1.42 20.61
C PRO A 115 -15.87 -2.73 20.73
N GLU A 116 -15.76 -3.52 19.65
CA GLU A 116 -15.10 -4.82 19.65
C GLU A 116 -13.60 -4.74 19.36
N LEU A 117 -13.13 -3.59 18.85
CA LEU A 117 -11.74 -3.40 18.45
C LEU A 117 -11.03 -2.46 19.42
N PRO A 118 -9.76 -2.75 19.79
CA PRO A 118 -8.94 -1.82 20.56
C PRO A 118 -8.84 -0.46 19.86
N THR A 119 -8.66 0.62 20.62
CA THR A 119 -8.50 1.97 20.08
C THR A 119 -7.09 2.52 20.27
N VAL A 120 -6.74 3.53 19.48
CA VAL A 120 -5.51 4.31 19.59
C VAL A 120 -5.79 5.77 19.24
N GLY A 121 -5.06 6.68 19.87
CA GLY A 121 -5.24 8.12 19.69
C GLY A 121 -6.05 8.73 20.84
N GLU A 122 -6.34 10.01 20.71
CA GLU A 122 -7.07 10.80 21.71
C GLU A 122 -8.15 11.64 21.01
N ASP A 123 -9.29 11.80 21.69
CA ASP A 123 -10.44 12.59 21.25
C ASP A 123 -10.89 12.31 19.80
N LEU A 124 -10.86 13.34 18.94
CA LEU A 124 -11.31 13.27 17.55
C LEU A 124 -10.35 12.43 16.67
N MET A 125 -9.12 12.24 17.11
CA MET A 125 -8.11 11.43 16.41
C MET A 125 -8.12 9.95 16.86
N GLU A 126 -9.06 9.56 17.73
CA GLU A 126 -9.19 8.17 18.14
C GLU A 126 -9.67 7.29 16.97
N ASN A 127 -8.98 6.18 16.75
CA ASN A 127 -9.20 5.18 15.70
C ASN A 127 -9.19 3.77 16.29
N ASN A 128 -9.87 2.81 15.65
CA ASN A 128 -9.72 1.39 16.00
C ASN A 128 -8.43 0.81 15.41
N ILE A 129 -7.76 -0.07 16.15
CA ILE A 129 -6.63 -0.86 15.67
C ILE A 129 -7.17 -2.17 15.08
N LEU A 130 -6.82 -2.44 13.82
CA LEU A 130 -7.03 -3.72 13.16
C LEU A 130 -5.68 -4.42 12.93
N ILE A 131 -5.50 -5.59 13.54
CA ILE A 131 -4.31 -6.44 13.34
C ILE A 131 -4.67 -7.56 12.37
N VAL A 132 -3.87 -7.69 11.32
CA VAL A 132 -4.04 -8.69 10.23
C VAL A 132 -2.90 -9.69 10.25
#